data_AF-A0A9E5Q882-F1
#
_entry.id   AF-A0A9E5Q882-F1
#
_cell.length_a   1.000
_cell.length_b   1.000
_cell.length_c   1.000
_cell.angle_alpha   90.00
_cell.angle_beta   90.00
_cell.angle_gamma   90.00
#
_symmetry.space_group_name_H-M   'P 1'
#
loop_
_entity.id
_entity.type
_entity.pdbx_description
1 polymer ?
#
loop_
_entity_poly.entity_id
_entity_poly.type
_entity_poly.pdbx_seq_one_letter_code
_entity_poly.pdbx_strand_id
1 'polypeptide(L)'
;MKKILSVTLLAVFVTLSLNTISHAQDADKDLGIGFMVGEPTGLTAKSWTGSGNAIDVGVAWSFGRYDAITLQADYLWHNYNIFSEVDEGSLPLYYGIGGRLVLGENDS
;
A
#
# COMPACT_ATOMS: atom_id res chain seq x y z
N MET A 1 -9.49 17.79 21.68
CA MET A 1 -9.58 16.31 21.73
C MET A 1 -9.13 15.65 20.44
N LYS A 2 -9.74 15.95 19.27
CA LYS A 2 -9.33 15.37 17.97
C LYS A 2 -7.83 15.53 17.64
N LYS A 3 -7.25 16.71 17.87
CA LYS A 3 -5.82 16.99 17.63
C LYS A 3 -4.87 16.20 18.55
N ILE A 4 -5.23 16.03 19.82
CA ILE A 4 -4.45 15.24 20.78
C ILE A 4 -4.52 13.76 20.42
N LEU A 5 -5.69 13.27 20.01
CA LEU A 5 -5.88 11.90 19.53
C LEU A 5 -5.04 11.61 18.28
N SER A 6 -5.01 12.52 17.30
CA SER A 6 -4.17 12.38 16.10
C SER A 6 -2.67 12.39 16.42
N VAL A 7 -2.22 13.23 17.35
CA VAL A 7 -0.81 13.27 17.78
C VAL A 7 -0.41 12.00 18.52
N THR A 8 -1.28 11.48 19.39
CA THR A 8 -1.04 10.20 20.08
C THR A 8 -1.01 9.04 19.10
N LEU A 9 -1.92 9.01 18.11
CA LEU A 9 -1.95 7.95 17.09
C LEU A 9 -0.68 7.98 16.21
N LEU A 10 -0.22 9.17 15.84
CA LEU A 10 1.03 9.36 15.09
C LEU A 10 2.25 8.93 15.90
N ALA A 11 2.31 9.25 17.20
CA ALA A 11 3.41 8.84 18.08
C ALA A 11 3.44 7.32 18.30
N VAL A 12 2.28 6.68 18.45
CA VAL A 12 2.14 5.21 18.50
C VAL A 12 2.60 4.58 17.19
N PHE A 13 2.22 5.14 16.04
CA PHE A 13 2.66 4.67 14.73
C PHE A 13 4.19 4.77 14.55
N VAL A 14 4.80 5.90 14.93
CA VAL A 14 6.25 6.09 14.88
C VAL A 14 6.96 5.06 15.76
N THR A 15 6.49 4.83 16.99
CA THR A 15 7.11 3.86 17.90
C THR A 15 6.95 2.40 17.44
N LEU A 16 5.83 2.04 16.80
CA LEU A 16 5.66 0.72 16.18
C LEU A 16 6.57 0.53 14.96
N SER A 17 6.77 1.57 14.15
CA SER A 17 7.61 1.52 12.93
C SER A 17 9.11 1.34 13.22
N LEU A 18 9.58 1.76 14.41
CA LEU A 18 10.99 1.65 14.80
C LEU A 18 11.38 0.23 15.26
N ASN A 19 10.42 -0.65 15.57
CA ASN A 19 10.68 -2.00 16.09
C ASN A 19 10.64 -3.11 15.01
N THR A 20 10.29 -2.80 13.76
CA THR A 20 10.08 -3.79 12.69
C THR A 20 11.22 -3.86 11.66
N ILE A 21 12.31 -3.13 11.86
CA ILE A 21 13.34 -2.93 10.82
C ILE A 21 14.21 -4.18 10.58
N SER A 22 14.25 -5.17 11.47
CA SER A 22 15.22 -6.28 11.37
C SER A 22 14.79 -7.53 10.58
N HIS A 23 13.55 -7.62 10.06
CA HIS A 23 13.11 -8.82 9.32
C HIS A 23 12.43 -8.57 7.96
N ALA A 24 12.29 -7.30 7.54
CA ALA A 24 11.70 -6.93 6.25
C ALA A 24 12.70 -6.91 5.08
N GLN A 25 14.00 -7.10 5.34
CA GLN A 25 15.07 -7.04 4.32
C GLN A 25 15.53 -8.42 3.85
N ASP A 26 14.75 -9.47 4.12
CA ASP A 26 15.03 -10.80 3.59
C ASP A 26 14.66 -10.77 2.10
N ALA A 27 15.68 -10.70 1.22
CA ALA A 27 15.51 -10.56 -0.22
C ALA A 27 14.80 -11.76 -0.89
N ASP A 28 14.57 -12.84 -0.14
CA ASP A 28 13.78 -14.02 -0.53
C ASP A 28 12.29 -13.91 -0.16
N LYS A 29 11.87 -12.86 0.56
CA LYS A 29 10.47 -12.69 0.94
C LYS A 29 9.72 -11.92 -0.14
N ASP A 30 8.96 -12.68 -0.92
CA ASP A 30 7.96 -12.27 -1.90
C ASP A 30 6.77 -11.46 -1.30
N LEU A 31 6.97 -10.65 -0.25
CA LEU A 31 5.92 -9.90 0.42
C LEU A 31 6.37 -8.49 0.82
N GLY A 32 5.59 -7.49 0.42
CA GLY A 32 5.74 -6.09 0.75
C GLY A 32 4.51 -5.56 1.47
N ILE A 33 4.71 -4.68 2.43
CA ILE A 33 3.64 -3.97 3.13
C ILE A 33 3.79 -2.47 2.90
N GLY A 34 2.67 -1.77 2.75
CA GLY A 34 2.63 -0.35 2.45
C GLY A 34 1.43 0.34 3.06
N PHE A 35 1.37 1.65 2.82
CA PHE A 35 0.25 2.49 3.25
C PHE A 35 -0.12 3.47 2.14
N MET A 36 -1.40 3.80 2.05
CA MET A 36 -1.93 4.81 1.13
C MET A 36 -2.05 6.13 1.89
N VAL A 37 -1.45 7.19 1.35
CA VAL A 37 -1.50 8.53 1.94
C VAL A 37 -2.52 9.37 1.17
N GLY A 38 -3.44 10.01 1.88
CA GLY A 38 -4.42 10.94 1.30
C GLY A 38 -5.84 10.64 1.74
N GLU A 39 -6.78 10.78 0.81
CA GLU A 39 -8.20 10.54 1.05
C GLU A 39 -8.71 9.69 -0.12
N PRO A 40 -8.86 8.36 0.04
CA PRO A 40 -8.80 7.59 1.29
C PRO A 40 -7.36 7.25 1.75
N THR A 41 -7.17 7.09 3.06
CA THR A 41 -5.91 6.60 3.68
C THR A 41 -6.06 5.12 4.03
N GLY A 42 -5.03 4.31 3.84
CA GLY A 42 -5.16 2.86 3.96
C GLY A 42 -3.85 2.11 4.12
N LEU A 43 -3.95 0.78 4.11
CA LEU A 43 -2.84 -0.16 4.12
C LEU A 43 -2.87 -1.01 2.86
N THR A 44 -1.71 -1.40 2.36
CA THR A 44 -1.54 -2.32 1.26
C THR A 44 -0.62 -3.47 1.62
N ALA A 45 -0.83 -4.61 0.97
CA ALA A 45 0.07 -5.73 0.98
C ALA A 45 0.26 -6.21 -0.46
N LYS A 46 1.50 -6.37 -0.88
CA LYS A 46 1.88 -6.89 -2.19
C LYS A 46 2.60 -8.21 -2.02
N SER A 47 2.13 -9.26 -2.67
CA SER A 47 2.85 -10.52 -2.75
C SER A 47 3.35 -10.78 -4.16
N TRP A 48 4.65 -10.95 -4.33
CA TRP A 48 5.23 -11.39 -5.60
C TRP A 48 4.90 -12.86 -5.82
N THR A 49 4.30 -13.20 -6.96
CA THR A 49 3.97 -14.60 -7.28
C THR A 49 4.99 -15.23 -8.23
N GLY A 50 6.04 -14.49 -8.57
CA GLY A 50 7.13 -14.86 -9.45
C GLY A 50 7.95 -13.64 -9.88
N SER A 51 8.96 -13.85 -10.73
CA SER A 51 9.90 -12.80 -11.14
C SER A 51 9.27 -11.64 -11.91
N GLY A 52 8.11 -11.83 -12.51
CA GLY A 52 7.42 -10.82 -13.32
C GLY A 52 5.99 -10.51 -12.90
N ASN A 53 5.51 -11.04 -11.77
CA ASN A 53 4.10 -10.89 -11.36
C ASN A 53 3.93 -10.67 -9.86
N ALA A 54 2.86 -9.98 -9.46
CA ALA A 54 2.41 -9.89 -8.08
C ALA A 54 0.90 -9.77 -7.94
N ILE A 55 0.40 -10.04 -6.74
CA ILE A 55 -0.92 -9.66 -6.27
C ILE A 55 -0.74 -8.50 -5.29
N ASP A 56 -1.46 -7.39 -5.49
CA ASP A 56 -1.55 -6.28 -4.55
C ASP A 56 -2.97 -6.22 -3.99
N VAL A 57 -3.11 -6.12 -2.67
CA VAL A 57 -4.39 -5.93 -2.00
C VAL A 57 -4.31 -4.75 -1.06
N GLY A 58 -5.40 -4.00 -0.98
CA GLY A 58 -5.47 -2.82 -0.13
C GLY A 58 -6.82 -2.64 0.52
N VAL A 59 -6.78 -2.08 1.73
CA VAL A 59 -7.95 -1.57 2.45
C VAL A 59 -7.68 -0.13 2.82
N ALA A 60 -8.63 0.76 2.54
CA ALA A 60 -8.54 2.17 2.83
C ALA A 60 -9.85 2.71 3.38
N TRP A 61 -9.78 3.80 4.13
CA TRP A 61 -10.91 4.45 4.76
C TRP A 61 -10.94 5.93 4.37
N SER A 62 -12.15 6.42 4.16
CA SER A 62 -12.47 7.82 3.91
C SER A 62 -13.24 8.37 5.10
N PHE A 63 -12.78 9.50 5.66
CA PHE A 63 -13.44 10.19 6.77
C PHE A 63 -13.83 11.63 6.38
N GLY A 64 -13.89 11.89 5.07
CA GLY A 64 -14.10 13.20 4.49
C GLY A 64 -15.58 13.57 4.35
N ARG A 65 -16.04 13.71 3.11
CA ARG A 65 -17.44 14.09 2.81
C ARG A 65 -18.42 12.92 2.96
N TYR A 66 -17.92 11.69 2.78
CA TYR A 66 -18.67 10.46 2.89
C TYR A 66 -17.80 9.46 3.62
N ASP A 67 -18.35 8.82 4.64
CA ASP A 67 -17.68 7.73 5.32
C ASP A 67 -17.73 6.50 4.41
N ALA A 68 -16.55 6.05 3.98
CA ALA A 68 -16.44 4.94 3.04
C ALA A 68 -15.24 4.05 3.33
N ILE A 69 -15.41 2.76 3.12
CA ILE A 69 -14.33 1.77 3.11
C ILE A 69 -14.08 1.36 1.66
N THR A 70 -12.83 1.46 1.23
CA THR A 70 -12.38 1.00 -0.08
C THR A 70 -11.58 -0.28 0.07
N LEU A 71 -11.96 -1.30 -0.70
CA LEU A 71 -11.18 -2.52 -0.90
C LEU A 71 -10.63 -2.51 -2.33
N GLN A 72 -9.36 -2.85 -2.51
CA GLN A 72 -8.76 -3.03 -3.82
C GLN A 72 -7.99 -4.34 -3.89
N ALA A 73 -7.95 -4.90 -5.10
CA ALA A 73 -7.10 -6.03 -5.43
C ALA A 73 -6.65 -5.91 -6.89
N ASP A 74 -5.34 -5.95 -7.12
CA ASP A 74 -4.71 -5.82 -8.42
C ASP A 74 -3.80 -7.01 -8.71
N TYR A 75 -3.87 -7.58 -9.91
CA TYR A 75 -2.86 -8.48 -10.45
C TYR A 75 -1.90 -7.67 -11.31
N LEU A 76 -0.64 -7.67 -10.94
CA LEU A 76 0.41 -6.81 -11.49
C LEU A 76 1.42 -7.65 -12.27
N TRP A 77 1.83 -7.12 -13.42
CA TRP A 77 3.01 -7.51 -14.17
C TRP A 77 4.11 -6.48 -13.97
N HIS A 78 5.35 -6.95 -13.92
CA HIS A 78 6.53 -6.10 -13.75
C HIS A 78 7.54 -6.36 -14.86
N ASN A 79 7.96 -5.31 -15.54
CA ASN A 79 9.00 -5.40 -16.56
C ASN A 79 10.23 -4.59 -16.12
N TYR A 80 11.26 -5.32 -15.67
CA TYR A 80 12.55 -4.78 -15.23
C TYR A 80 13.45 -4.33 -16.39
N ASN A 81 13.12 -4.70 -17.63
CA ASN A 81 13.99 -4.48 -18.79
C ASN A 81 13.54 -3.32 -19.69
N ILE A 82 12.36 -2.71 -19.44
CA ILE A 82 11.88 -1.58 -20.26
C ILE A 82 12.81 -0.36 -20.12
N PHE A 83 13.32 -0.11 -18.92
CA PHE A 83 14.28 0.96 -18.64
C PHE A 83 15.60 0.33 -18.18
N SER A 84 16.28 -0.33 -19.12
CA SER A 84 17.55 -1.04 -18.85
C SER A 84 18.77 -0.12 -18.73
N GLU A 85 18.67 1.11 -19.23
CA GLU A 85 19.73 2.12 -19.19
C GLU A 85 19.48 3.10 -18.04
N VAL A 86 19.65 2.63 -16.80
CA VAL A 86 19.63 3.47 -15.60
C VAL A 86 21.00 3.45 -14.94
N ASP A 87 21.50 4.64 -14.55
CA ASP A 87 22.86 4.79 -14.00
C ASP A 87 23.04 4.01 -12.68
N GLU A 88 22.00 3.95 -11.85
CA GLU A 88 21.99 3.20 -10.60
C GLU A 88 20.61 2.58 -10.30
N GLY A 89 20.61 1.38 -9.72
CA GLY A 89 19.39 0.69 -9.26
C GLY A 89 18.59 0.02 -10.38
N SER A 90 17.28 -0.09 -10.18
CA SER A 90 16.36 -0.64 -11.16
C SER A 90 15.12 0.24 -11.26
N LEU A 91 14.63 0.47 -12.47
CA LEU A 91 13.39 1.21 -12.72
C LEU A 91 12.38 0.32 -13.47
N PRO A 92 11.67 -0.59 -12.77
CA PRO A 92 10.75 -1.50 -13.44
C PRO A 92 9.44 -0.78 -13.76
N LEU A 93 8.83 -1.10 -14.89
CA LEU A 93 7.46 -0.68 -15.19
C LEU A 93 6.46 -1.69 -14.61
N TYR A 94 5.54 -1.20 -13.78
CA TYR A 94 4.45 -1.97 -13.18
C TYR A 94 3.14 -1.65 -13.90
N TYR A 95 2.42 -2.66 -14.36
CA TYR A 95 1.10 -2.51 -14.99
C TYR A 95 0.22 -3.70 -14.63
N GLY A 96 -1.10 -3.54 -14.60
CA GLY A 96 -1.97 -4.58 -14.07
C GLY A 96 -3.44 -4.37 -14.35
N ILE A 97 -4.21 -5.36 -13.93
CA ILE A 97 -5.68 -5.33 -13.93
C ILE A 97 -6.17 -5.58 -12.50
N GLY A 98 -7.27 -4.97 -12.13
CA GLY A 98 -7.77 -5.09 -10.77
C GLY A 98 -9.20 -4.61 -10.60
N GLY A 99 -9.66 -4.77 -9.37
CA GLY A 99 -10.99 -4.37 -8.93
C GLY A 99 -10.89 -3.45 -7.72
N ARG A 100 -11.75 -2.44 -7.70
CA ARG A 100 -11.93 -1.56 -6.55
C ARG A 100 -13.40 -1.53 -6.15
N LEU A 101 -13.68 -1.85 -4.90
CA LEU A 101 -15.00 -1.78 -4.29
C LEU A 101 -15.01 -0.65 -3.25
N VAL A 102 -15.96 0.26 -3.36
CA VAL A 102 -16.17 1.35 -2.40
C VAL A 102 -17.50 1.13 -1.71
N LEU A 103 -17.45 0.93 -0.40
CA LEU A 103 -18.60 0.74 0.48
C LEU A 103 -18.77 2.03 1.28
N GLY A 104 -19.67 2.90 0.85
CA GLY A 104 -19.98 4.16 1.52
C GLY A 104 -21.43 4.21 1.96
N GLU A 105 -21.68 4.86 3.09
CA GLU A 105 -23.04 5.19 3.51
C GLU A 105 -23.46 6.50 2.85
N ASN A 106 -24.61 6.47 2.18
CA ASN A 106 -25.23 7.66 1.61
C ASN A 106 -26.27 8.13 2.63
N ASP A 107 -25.97 9.17 3.38
CA ASP A 107 -26.99 9.89 4.17
C ASP A 107 -28.04 10.39 3.17
N SER A 108 -29.17 9.68 3.12
CA SER A 108 -30.33 9.98 2.28
C SER A 108 -31.22 11.00 2.96
#